data_AF-A0A1I2NSM2-F1
#
_entry.id   AF-A0A1I2NSM2-F1
#
_cell.length_a   1.000
_cell.length_b   1.000
_cell.length_c   1.000
_cell.angle_alpha   90.00
_cell.angle_beta   90.00
_cell.angle_gamma   90.00
#
_symmetry.space_group_name_H-M   'P 1'
#
loop_
_entity.id
_entity.type
_entity.pdbx_description
1 polymer ?
#
loop_
_entity_poly.entity_id
_entity_poly.type
_entity_poly.pdbx_seq_one_letter_code
_entity_poly.pdbx_strand_id
1 'polypeptide(L)'
;TKGQSIAFYIKELNPLLRGFANYFRIGLTKKLFQDLLSWIRRRLRMMVMKSWKSWKPLHRQLRRMGYKGNFLKISVTRWRNSSTNLIHYALPNKYFSELGLYAMDTVEGNTLHQYYQTVLNKI
;
A
#
# COMPACT_ATOMS: atom_id res chain seq x y z
N THR A 1 7.62 6.55 17.41
CA THR A 1 7.44 5.36 16.53
C THR A 1 8.76 4.65 16.43
N LYS A 2 8.83 3.35 16.78
CA LYS A 2 10.06 2.55 16.64
C LYS A 2 10.59 2.68 15.20
N GLY A 3 11.90 2.85 15.00
CA GLY A 3 12.53 3.10 13.70
C GLY A 3 12.62 1.88 12.80
N GLN A 4 11.54 1.10 12.67
CA GLN A 4 11.55 -0.16 11.94
C GLN A 4 11.34 0.05 10.43
N SER A 5 11.77 -0.93 9.64
CA SER A 5 11.65 -0.88 8.18
C SER A 5 10.18 -0.95 7.73
N ILE A 6 9.87 -0.40 6.55
CA ILE A 6 8.50 -0.50 5.99
C ILE A 6 8.09 -1.95 5.75
N ALA A 7 9.04 -2.81 5.38
CA ALA A 7 8.82 -4.24 5.18
C ALA A 7 8.38 -4.93 6.48
N PHE A 8 8.95 -4.55 7.63
CA PHE A 8 8.53 -5.05 8.93
C PHE A 8 7.05 -4.72 9.20
N TYR A 9 6.64 -3.47 8.98
CA TYR A 9 5.24 -3.07 9.16
C TYR A 9 4.29 -3.78 8.21
N ILE A 10 4.69 -4.02 6.96
CA ILE A 10 3.89 -4.79 6.01
C ILE A 10 3.74 -6.24 6.48
N LYS A 11 4.81 -6.85 7.01
CA LYS A 11 4.77 -8.21 7.56
C LYS A 11 3.80 -8.32 8.73
N GLU A 12 3.78 -7.35 9.65
CA GLU A 12 2.82 -7.32 10.76
C GLU A 12 1.38 -7.05 10.29
N LEU A 13 1.21 -6.19 9.27
CA LEU A 13 -0.10 -5.82 8.77
C LEU A 13 -0.77 -6.94 7.97
N ASN A 14 0.01 -7.74 7.24
CA ASN A 14 -0.51 -8.77 6.33
C ASN A 14 -1.46 -9.80 7.00
N PRO A 15 -1.13 -10.40 8.17
CA PRO A 15 -2.07 -11.29 8.87
C PRO A 15 -3.40 -10.61 9.20
N LEU A 16 -3.37 -9.34 9.61
CA LEU A 16 -4.58 -8.57 9.92
C LEU A 16 -5.42 -8.32 8.67
N LEU A 17 -4.79 -7.92 7.56
CA LEU A 17 -5.50 -7.72 6.28
C LEU A 17 -6.10 -9.01 5.75
N ARG A 18 -5.37 -10.13 5.87
CA ARG A 18 -5.86 -11.45 5.47
C ARG A 18 -7.07 -11.87 6.31
N GLY A 19 -6.99 -11.73 7.63
CA GLY A 19 -8.10 -12.03 8.54
C GLY A 19 -9.31 -11.14 8.27
N PHE A 20 -9.08 -9.83 8.12
CA PHE A 20 -10.11 -8.84 7.81
C PHE A 20 -10.83 -9.18 6.49
N ALA A 21 -10.06 -9.42 5.41
CA ALA A 21 -10.65 -9.77 4.13
C ALA A 21 -11.43 -11.09 4.21
N ASN A 22 -10.90 -12.11 4.89
CA ASN A 22 -11.58 -13.39 5.04
C ASN A 22 -12.87 -13.32 5.86
N TYR A 23 -12.90 -12.49 6.90
CA TYR A 23 -14.08 -12.29 7.73
C TYR A 23 -15.17 -11.53 6.96
N PHE A 24 -14.79 -10.43 6.31
CA PHE A 24 -15.76 -9.54 5.69
C PHE A 24 -16.08 -9.84 4.22
N ARG A 25 -15.45 -10.82 3.55
CA ARG A 25 -15.72 -11.14 2.14
C ARG A 25 -17.18 -11.49 1.82
N ILE A 26 -17.95 -11.95 2.81
CA ILE A 26 -19.36 -12.30 2.62
C ILE A 26 -20.23 -11.03 2.49
N GLY A 27 -19.89 -9.96 3.21
CA GLY A 27 -20.71 -8.75 3.30
C GLY A 27 -20.10 -7.50 2.66
N LEU A 28 -18.79 -7.46 2.44
CA LEU A 28 -18.11 -6.30 1.85
C LEU A 28 -17.99 -6.43 0.33
N THR A 29 -18.27 -5.31 -0.35
CA THR A 29 -18.08 -5.20 -1.80
C THR A 29 -16.61 -5.01 -2.14
N LYS A 30 -16.20 -5.50 -3.31
CA LYS A 30 -14.85 -5.33 -3.87
C LYS A 30 -14.38 -3.87 -3.87
N LYS A 31 -15.30 -2.93 -4.12
CA LYS A 31 -15.02 -1.49 -4.10
C LYS A 31 -14.51 -1.02 -2.73
N LEU A 32 -15.12 -1.49 -1.64
CA LEU A 32 -14.70 -1.10 -0.30
C LEU A 32 -13.31 -1.65 0.05
N PHE A 33 -12.96 -2.87 -0.40
CA PHE A 33 -11.60 -3.38 -0.28
C PHE A 33 -10.58 -2.56 -1.08
N GLN A 34 -10.94 -2.11 -2.28
CA GLN A 34 -10.09 -1.23 -3.09
C GLN A 34 -9.84 0.13 -2.42
N ASP A 35 -10.89 0.74 -1.86
CA ASP A 35 -10.80 2.03 -1.16
C ASP A 35 -9.94 1.90 0.11
N LEU A 36 -10.18 0.86 0.90
CA LEU A 36 -9.39 0.57 2.10
C LEU A 36 -7.92 0.32 1.76
N LEU A 37 -7.64 -0.51 0.75
CA LEU A 37 -6.27 -0.82 0.34
C LEU A 37 -5.56 0.43 -0.23
N SER A 38 -6.29 1.30 -0.92
CA SER A 38 -5.79 2.60 -1.38
C SER A 38 -5.41 3.51 -0.21
N TRP A 39 -6.24 3.56 0.83
CA TRP A 39 -5.94 4.29 2.06
C TRP A 39 -4.72 3.73 2.80
N ILE A 40 -4.60 2.39 2.91
CA ILE A 40 -3.45 1.72 3.52
C ILE A 40 -2.17 2.04 2.76
N ARG A 41 -2.16 1.91 1.42
CA ARG A 41 -0.98 2.26 0.59
C ARG A 41 -0.59 3.72 0.79
N ARG A 42 -1.56 4.64 0.86
CA ARG A 42 -1.28 6.06 1.18
C ARG A 42 -0.65 6.22 2.57
N ARG A 43 -1.08 5.45 3.57
CA ARG A 43 -0.48 5.45 4.90
C ARG A 43 0.96 4.94 4.90
N LEU A 44 1.23 3.85 4.18
CA LEU A 44 2.58 3.31 4.00
C LEU A 44 3.49 4.30 3.27
N ARG A 45 3.01 4.96 2.20
CA ARG A 45 3.74 6.06 1.54
C ARG A 45 4.14 7.16 2.52
N MET A 46 3.23 7.57 3.40
CA MET A 46 3.56 8.57 4.41
C MET A 46 4.64 8.13 5.39
N MET A 47 4.66 6.85 5.77
CA MET A 47 5.71 6.32 6.65
C MET A 47 7.07 6.39 5.95
N VAL A 48 7.14 6.02 4.67
CA VAL A 48 8.36 6.13 3.85
C VAL A 48 8.76 7.60 3.66
N MET A 49 7.81 8.49 3.36
CA MET A 49 8.11 9.92 3.19
C MET A 49 8.67 10.54 4.48
N LYS A 50 8.09 10.20 5.64
CA LYS A 50 8.59 10.68 6.94
C LYS A 50 10.00 10.16 7.24
N SER A 51 10.36 8.95 6.79
CA SER A 51 11.71 8.41 7.02
C SER A 51 12.79 9.16 6.23
N TRP A 52 12.43 9.84 5.13
CA TRP A 52 13.37 10.64 4.34
C TRP A 52 13.84 11.93 5.02
N LYS A 53 13.07 12.45 6.01
CA LYS A 53 13.35 13.67 6.80
C LYS A 53 13.49 14.98 6.01
N SER A 54 13.77 14.94 4.72
CA SER A 54 13.97 16.09 3.82
C SER A 54 13.51 15.77 2.38
N TRP A 55 13.48 16.77 1.50
CA TRP A 55 13.10 16.60 0.09
C TRP A 55 14.18 15.93 -0.77
N LYS A 56 15.44 15.90 -0.30
CA LYS A 56 16.58 15.40 -1.10
C LYS A 56 16.46 13.91 -1.47
N PRO A 57 16.09 12.98 -0.56
CA PRO A 57 15.92 11.57 -0.90
C PRO A 57 14.78 11.34 -1.90
N LEU A 58 13.70 12.12 -1.83
CA LEU A 58 12.62 12.06 -2.82
C LEU A 58 13.15 12.36 -4.22
N HIS A 59 13.90 13.45 -4.40
CA HIS A 59 14.45 13.80 -5.72
C HIS A 59 15.42 12.72 -6.22
N ARG A 60 16.20 12.12 -5.32
CA ARG A 60 17.08 10.99 -5.66
C ARG A 60 16.27 9.78 -6.13
N GLN A 61 15.18 9.45 -5.43
CA GLN A 61 14.30 8.34 -5.79
C GLN A 61 13.61 8.58 -7.13
N LEU A 62 13.12 9.80 -7.37
CA LEU A 62 12.51 10.16 -8.64
C LEU A 62 13.48 10.03 -9.82
N ARG A 63 14.74 10.46 -9.63
CA ARG A 63 15.79 10.25 -10.65
C ARG A 63 16.05 8.77 -10.91
N ARG A 64 16.08 7.93 -9.87
CA ARG A 64 16.21 6.46 -10.02
C ARG A 64 15.06 5.85 -10.81
N MET A 65 13.85 6.38 -10.63
CA MET A 65 12.66 5.95 -11.37
C MET A 65 12.61 6.52 -12.80
N GLY A 66 13.59 7.33 -13.22
CA GLY A 66 13.66 7.88 -14.58
C GLY A 66 12.88 9.17 -14.80
N TYR A 67 12.45 9.88 -13.74
CA TYR A 67 11.76 11.16 -13.89
C TYR A 67 12.70 12.24 -14.42
N LYS A 68 12.40 12.75 -15.62
CA LYS A 68 13.15 13.83 -16.29
C LYS A 68 12.33 15.11 -16.21
N GLY A 69 12.66 16.00 -15.27
CA GLY A 69 11.99 17.28 -15.11
C GLY A 69 12.43 18.04 -13.85
N ASN A 70 11.99 19.30 -13.74
CA ASN A 70 12.24 20.11 -12.56
C ASN A 70 11.45 19.56 -11.37
N PHE A 71 12.17 19.24 -10.29
CA PHE A 71 11.56 18.73 -9.08
C PHE A 71 11.04 19.89 -8.22
N LEU A 72 9.71 19.95 -8.04
CA LEU A 72 9.12 20.85 -7.05
C LEU A 72 9.50 20.38 -5.65
N LYS A 73 10.04 21.30 -4.84
CA LYS A 73 10.35 21.05 -3.43
C LYS A 73 9.04 20.90 -2.67
N ILE A 74 8.74 19.69 -2.21
CA ILE A 74 7.56 19.40 -1.38
C ILE A 74 7.97 18.97 0.03
N SER A 75 7.13 19.29 1.01
CA SER A 75 7.28 18.77 2.37
C SER A 75 7.00 17.26 2.39
N VAL A 76 7.97 16.47 2.86
CA VAL A 76 7.84 15.00 2.97
C VAL A 76 7.18 14.56 4.29
N THR A 77 6.75 15.49 5.14
CA THR A 77 6.15 15.18 6.45
C THR A 77 4.62 15.37 6.49
N ARG A 78 4.05 16.11 5.53
CA ARG A 78 2.62 16.46 5.48
C ARG A 78 1.77 15.35 4.84
N TRP A 79 0.70 14.92 5.54
CA TRP A 79 -0.26 13.89 5.06
C TRP A 79 -0.88 14.18 3.69
N ARG A 80 -1.14 15.45 3.37
CA ARG A 80 -1.66 15.85 2.06
C ARG A 80 -0.71 15.44 0.92
N ASN A 81 0.60 15.48 1.15
CA ASN A 81 1.60 15.29 0.11
C ASN A 81 1.76 13.82 -0.31
N SER A 82 1.33 12.84 0.50
CA SER A 82 1.35 11.42 0.08
C SER A 82 0.42 11.08 -1.06
N SER A 83 -0.53 11.96 -1.35
CA SER A 83 -1.50 11.79 -2.44
C SER A 83 -1.10 12.56 -3.71
N THR A 84 0.14 13.07 -3.78
CA THR A 84 0.61 13.84 -4.95
C THR A 84 1.18 12.92 -6.03
N ASN A 85 1.00 13.29 -7.30
CA ASN A 85 1.48 12.50 -8.43
C ASN A 85 2.99 12.20 -8.35
N LEU A 86 3.80 13.15 -7.85
CA LEU A 86 5.23 12.94 -7.62
C LEU A 86 5.51 11.78 -6.66
N ILE A 87 4.78 11.70 -5.55
CA ILE A 87 4.95 10.62 -4.58
C ILE A 87 4.43 9.29 -5.14
N HIS A 88 3.33 9.31 -5.89
CA HIS A 88 2.82 8.12 -6.55
C HIS A 88 3.81 7.58 -7.60
N TYR A 89 4.52 8.46 -8.29
CA TYR A 89 5.60 8.09 -9.21
C TYR A 89 6.84 7.55 -8.47
N ALA A 90 7.24 8.19 -7.37
CA ALA A 90 8.38 7.76 -6.57
C ALA A 90 8.14 6.42 -5.84
N LEU A 91 6.90 6.18 -5.40
CA LEU A 91 6.45 5.01 -4.63
C LEU A 91 5.19 4.42 -5.30
N PRO A 92 5.36 3.73 -6.43
CA PRO A 92 4.26 3.14 -7.18
C PRO A 92 3.58 2.02 -6.38
N ASN A 93 2.35 1.64 -6.77
CA ASN A 93 1.66 0.50 -6.14
C ASN A 93 2.51 -0.79 -6.21
N LYS A 94 3.22 -0.98 -7.33
CA LYS A 94 4.13 -2.12 -7.57
C LYS A 94 5.18 -2.26 -6.47
N TYR A 95 5.74 -1.15 -5.97
CA TYR A 95 6.73 -1.17 -4.89
C TYR A 95 6.17 -1.84 -3.63
N PHE A 96 4.91 -1.58 -3.27
CA PHE A 96 4.29 -2.22 -2.10
C PHE A 96 3.92 -3.68 -2.36
N SER A 97 3.55 -4.03 -3.60
CA SER A 97 3.32 -5.41 -4.01
C SER A 97 4.61 -6.24 -3.95
N GLU A 98 5.74 -5.70 -4.43
CA GLU A 98 7.06 -6.33 -4.35
C GLU A 98 7.53 -6.54 -2.90
N LEU A 99 7.13 -5.65 -1.98
CA LEU A 99 7.32 -5.82 -0.54
C LEU A 99 6.37 -6.85 0.11
N GLY A 100 5.48 -7.46 -0.67
CA GLY A 100 4.57 -8.50 -0.22
C GLY A 100 3.30 -7.99 0.44
N LEU A 101 2.87 -6.74 0.20
CA LEU A 101 1.60 -6.25 0.74
C LEU A 101 0.42 -7.08 0.21
N TYR A 102 -0.40 -7.61 1.13
CA TYR A 102 -1.57 -8.43 0.79
C TYR A 102 -2.59 -7.65 -0.04
N ALA A 103 -2.94 -8.19 -1.20
CA ALA A 103 -3.91 -7.62 -2.13
C ALA A 103 -5.35 -8.03 -1.73
N MET A 104 -6.00 -7.23 -0.88
CA MET A 104 -7.40 -7.49 -0.50
C MET A 104 -8.39 -7.29 -1.65
N ASP A 105 -8.00 -6.51 -2.66
CA ASP A 105 -8.81 -6.19 -3.84
C ASP A 105 -9.01 -7.37 -4.80
N THR A 106 -8.18 -8.41 -4.69
CA THR A 106 -8.33 -9.65 -5.47
C THR A 106 -9.24 -10.68 -4.80
N VAL A 107 -9.66 -10.45 -3.55
CA VAL A 107 -10.54 -11.37 -2.84
C VAL A 107 -11.93 -11.31 -3.46
N GLU A 108 -12.43 -12.45 -3.91
CA GLU A 108 -13.80 -12.59 -4.38
C GLU A 108 -14.77 -12.44 -3.21
N GLY A 109 -15.71 -11.51 -3.34
CA GLY A 109 -16.80 -11.32 -2.39
C GLY A 109 -17.95 -12.30 -2.66
N ASN A 110 -18.93 -12.33 -1.75
CA ASN A 110 -20.18 -13.09 -1.90
C ASN A 110 -20.04 -14.62 -1.98
N THR A 111 -18.86 -15.17 -1.68
CA THR A 111 -18.70 -16.63 -1.54
C THR A 111 -19.06 -17.07 -0.12
N LEU A 112 -20.14 -17.85 0.00
CA LEU A 112 -20.56 -18.51 1.24
C LEU A 112 -19.46 -19.41 1.81
N HIS A 113 -19.46 -19.60 3.14
CA HIS A 113 -18.41 -20.39 3.82
C HIS A 113 -18.32 -21.86 3.37
N GLN A 114 -19.38 -22.36 2.75
CA GLN A 114 -19.43 -23.71 2.21
C GLN A 114 -18.51 -23.93 0.99
N TYR A 115 -18.03 -22.86 0.33
CA TYR A 115 -17.18 -22.96 -0.87
C TYR A 115 -15.68 -22.66 -0.62
N TYR A 116 -15.22 -22.56 0.63
CA TYR A 116 -13.81 -22.23 0.95
C TYR A 116 -12.82 -23.25 0.35
N GLN A 117 -13.14 -24.54 0.41
CA GLN A 117 -12.31 -25.63 -0.14
C GLN A 117 -12.07 -25.46 -1.66
N THR A 118 -13.09 -25.04 -2.39
CA THR A 118 -13.06 -24.89 -3.85
C THR A 118 -12.22 -23.69 -4.32
N VAL A 119 -12.12 -22.65 -3.49
CA VAL A 119 -11.36 -21.42 -3.80
C VAL A 119 -9.90 -21.55 -3.38
N LEU A 120 -9.62 -22.19 -2.23
CA LEU A 120 -8.24 -22.39 -1.76
C LEU A 120 -7.45 -23.35 -2.66
N ASN A 121 -8.11 -24.33 -3.27
CA ASN A 121 -7.48 -25.29 -4.20
C ASN A 121 -7.25 -24.74 -5.61
N LYS A 122 -7.64 -23.49 -5.89
CA LYS A 122 -7.45 -22.82 -7.20
C LYS A 122 -6.31 -21.80 -7.23
N ILE A 123 -5.61 -21.62 -6.11
CA ILE A 123 -4.47 -20.69 -5.96
C ILE A 123 -3.16 -21.47 -5.97
#